data_AF-A0A1M5BXZ3-F1
#
_entry.id   AF-A0A1M5BXZ3-F1
#
_cell.length_a   1.000
_cell.length_b   1.000
_cell.length_c   1.000
_cell.angle_alpha   90.00
_cell.angle_beta   90.00
_cell.angle_gamma   90.00
#
_symmetry.space_group_name_H-M   'P 1'
#
loop_
_entity.id
_entity.type
_entity.pdbx_description
1 polymer ?
#
loop_
_entity_poly.entity_id
_entity_poly.type
_entity_poly.pdbx_seq_one_letter_code
_entity_poly.pdbx_strand_id
1 'polypeptide(L)'
;MKNFGCKNRIFLQCAALLLLLFITSCSKFEHRTVTDPAYLRVFNNLDYIVTLANKDEPLPYLAMLIDPQLDSKGIPIGAGIVGDFLDTRRFYAPPFPTYTGNVNASNYEFPGNADVLVAPVTNGFNLASWAQVPSGQHRIMFVLRPRTTTPFAQLEERFRKQITVDTTLNLEAKEVYTMHVLQKDFKTKENIAYLRKENFYKQGFANDRVYVNFYNLSSKGFWQAPANQKANTLGLNFTGTPFGIQDEMNIYCTLFDDLNKSSFNEKPPIPGYINQLWGTLTRNVTDASVHPYYSFPLFVNQPPEEIVSNIMPAFTFALPGLNPDQEFPGGDTKTKILQVRCNATIKEDFDYSRNFGKQPLNNLIITTHSGKNKSQSFATINTIEVVNGKIYLTSVQRTFPAPVY
;
A
#
# COMPACT_ATOMS: atom_id res chain seq x y z
N MET A 1 46.57 -54.16 33.02
CA MET A 1 46.28 -53.27 31.86
C MET A 1 44.80 -52.93 31.90
N LYS A 2 44.47 -51.64 31.89
CA LYS A 2 43.17 -51.08 32.32
C LYS A 2 42.03 -51.39 31.33
N ASN A 3 40.89 -51.82 31.88
CA ASN A 3 39.60 -51.98 31.21
C ASN A 3 39.10 -50.62 30.66
N PHE A 4 39.45 -50.29 29.42
CA PHE A 4 38.99 -49.10 28.70
C PHE A 4 37.94 -49.41 27.60
N GLY A 5 37.31 -50.59 27.63
CA GLY A 5 36.50 -51.08 26.49
C GLY A 5 35.01 -50.71 26.47
N CYS A 6 34.39 -50.40 27.61
CA CYS A 6 32.91 -50.32 27.69
C CYS A 6 32.37 -48.87 27.63
N LYS A 7 33.02 -47.91 28.30
CA LYS A 7 32.55 -46.50 28.33
C LYS A 7 32.70 -45.79 26.98
N ASN A 8 33.74 -46.08 26.21
CA ASN A 8 33.95 -45.49 24.89
C ASN A 8 32.94 -45.98 23.84
N ARG A 9 32.44 -47.22 23.96
CA ARG A 9 31.41 -47.74 23.04
C ARG A 9 30.05 -47.07 23.25
N ILE A 10 29.65 -46.84 24.50
CA ILE A 10 28.39 -46.14 24.81
C ILE A 10 28.48 -44.68 24.37
N PHE A 11 29.63 -44.02 24.57
CA PHE A 11 29.83 -42.65 24.13
C PHE A 11 29.79 -42.52 22.59
N LEU A 12 30.41 -43.45 21.86
CA LEU A 12 30.33 -43.51 20.39
C LEU A 12 28.91 -43.76 19.89
N GLN A 13 28.15 -44.64 20.56
CA GLN A 13 26.78 -44.95 20.20
C GLN A 13 25.84 -43.75 20.45
N CYS A 14 26.01 -43.04 21.57
CA CYS A 14 25.26 -41.82 21.84
C CYS A 14 25.61 -40.69 20.87
N ALA A 15 26.90 -40.52 20.53
CA ALA A 15 27.34 -39.53 19.55
C ALA A 15 26.80 -39.83 18.14
N ALA A 16 26.78 -41.11 17.72
CA ALA A 16 26.20 -41.52 16.45
C ALA A 16 24.68 -41.32 16.40
N LEU A 17 23.97 -41.57 17.51
CA LEU A 17 22.52 -41.34 17.62
C LEU A 17 22.17 -39.85 17.55
N LEU A 18 22.97 -39.00 18.22
CA LEU A 18 22.84 -37.54 18.13
C LEU A 18 23.12 -37.04 16.72
N LEU A 19 24.15 -37.55 16.04
CA LEU A 19 24.44 -37.21 14.65
C LEU A 19 23.28 -37.60 13.72
N LEU A 20 22.69 -38.78 13.91
CA LEU A 20 21.51 -39.25 13.16
C LEU A 20 20.28 -38.34 13.39
N LEU A 21 20.09 -37.80 14.59
CA LEU A 21 19.02 -36.83 14.88
C LEU A 21 19.26 -35.45 14.24
N PHE A 22 20.52 -35.06 13.98
CA PHE A 22 20.83 -33.83 13.25
C PHE A 22 20.66 -33.97 11.73
N ILE A 23 20.80 -35.17 11.16
CA ILE A 23 20.64 -35.39 9.71
C ILE A 23 19.15 -35.47 9.32
N THR A 24 18.25 -35.81 10.26
CA THR A 24 16.80 -35.86 10.02
C THR A 24 16.08 -34.52 10.18
N SER A 25 16.77 -33.44 10.59
CA SER A 25 16.17 -32.09 10.64
C SER A 25 16.25 -31.33 9.31
N CYS A 26 16.54 -32.03 8.21
CA CYS A 26 16.40 -31.48 6.87
C CYS A 26 14.91 -31.18 6.63
N SER A 27 14.50 -29.93 6.83
CA SER A 27 13.14 -29.48 6.56
C SER A 27 12.84 -29.75 5.09
N LYS A 28 11.95 -30.72 4.83
CA LYS A 28 11.42 -30.94 3.49
C LYS A 28 10.65 -29.67 3.10
N PHE A 29 11.27 -28.83 2.28
CA PHE A 29 10.56 -27.71 1.67
C PHE A 29 9.51 -28.30 0.74
N GLU A 30 8.25 -28.28 1.16
CA GLU A 30 7.15 -28.56 0.26
C GLU A 30 7.08 -27.41 -0.75
N HIS A 31 7.42 -27.69 -2.00
CA HIS A 31 7.19 -26.75 -3.10
C HIS A 31 5.67 -26.57 -3.26
N ARG A 32 5.14 -25.54 -2.62
CA ARG A 32 3.77 -25.07 -2.89
C ARG A 32 3.75 -24.56 -4.33
N THR A 33 2.75 -24.96 -5.10
CA THR A 33 2.46 -24.41 -6.42
C THR A 33 0.98 -24.05 -6.48
N VAL A 34 0.66 -22.95 -7.14
CA VAL A 34 -0.72 -22.58 -7.49
C VAL A 34 -0.83 -22.69 -8.99
N THR A 35 -1.67 -23.59 -9.48
CA THR A 35 -1.94 -23.74 -10.91
C THR A 35 -2.75 -22.54 -11.40
N ASP A 36 -2.32 -21.93 -12.51
CA ASP A 36 -2.96 -20.76 -13.13
C ASP A 36 -3.35 -19.65 -12.13
N PRO A 37 -2.37 -19.07 -11.42
CA PRO A 37 -2.63 -18.11 -10.36
C PRO A 37 -3.09 -16.76 -10.92
N ALA A 38 -4.00 -16.10 -10.23
CA ALA A 38 -4.16 -14.65 -10.23
C ALA A 38 -3.22 -14.03 -9.19
N TYR A 39 -2.90 -12.73 -9.33
CA TYR A 39 -2.00 -12.02 -8.43
C TYR A 39 -2.75 -10.96 -7.65
N LEU A 40 -2.82 -11.07 -6.32
CA LEU A 40 -3.66 -10.22 -5.47
C LEU A 40 -2.83 -9.50 -4.39
N ARG A 41 -2.97 -8.17 -4.34
CA ARG A 41 -2.53 -7.31 -3.22
C ARG A 41 -3.74 -6.68 -2.57
N VAL A 42 -3.81 -6.66 -1.24
CA VAL A 42 -4.99 -6.15 -0.51
C VAL A 42 -4.59 -5.12 0.53
N PHE A 43 -5.37 -4.04 0.58
CA PHE A 43 -5.24 -2.96 1.55
C PHE A 43 -6.50 -2.82 2.39
N ASN A 44 -6.34 -2.66 3.70
CA ASN A 44 -7.42 -2.22 4.59
C ASN A 44 -7.38 -0.69 4.67
N ASN A 45 -8.39 -0.04 4.07
CA ASN A 45 -8.54 1.41 4.05
C ASN A 45 -9.67 1.88 4.98
N LEU A 46 -10.18 1.02 5.86
CA LEU A 46 -11.13 1.43 6.89
C LEU A 46 -10.41 2.32 7.92
N ASP A 47 -11.03 3.44 8.23
CA ASP A 47 -10.49 4.42 9.16
C ASP A 47 -11.63 5.02 9.97
N TYR A 48 -11.78 4.55 11.20
CA TYR A 48 -12.74 5.10 12.14
C TYR A 48 -12.09 5.20 13.52
N ILE A 49 -12.49 6.23 14.26
CA ILE A 49 -11.90 6.55 15.55
C ILE A 49 -12.58 5.78 16.65
N VAL A 50 -11.76 5.29 17.56
CA VAL A 50 -12.17 4.87 18.89
C VAL A 50 -12.09 6.07 19.83
N THR A 51 -13.25 6.65 20.11
CA THR A 51 -13.51 7.65 21.14
C THR A 51 -13.93 6.96 22.44
N LEU A 52 -14.02 7.69 23.55
CA LEU A 52 -14.63 7.18 24.77
C LEU A 52 -16.07 6.70 24.56
N ALA A 53 -16.81 7.33 23.63
CA ALA A 53 -18.20 7.01 23.35
C ALA A 53 -18.37 5.69 22.57
N ASN A 54 -17.34 5.26 21.83
CA ASN A 54 -17.36 4.03 21.05
C ASN A 54 -16.14 3.14 21.30
N LYS A 55 -15.62 3.18 22.54
CA LYS A 55 -14.46 2.39 22.99
C LYS A 55 -14.65 0.88 22.88
N ASP A 56 -15.91 0.44 22.82
CA ASP A 56 -16.31 -0.96 22.74
C ASP A 56 -16.59 -1.40 21.28
N GLU A 57 -16.50 -0.49 20.30
CA GLU A 57 -16.60 -0.84 18.88
C GLU A 57 -15.35 -1.58 18.38
N PRO A 58 -15.50 -2.53 17.44
CA PRO A 58 -14.36 -3.29 16.92
C PRO A 58 -13.41 -2.39 16.13
N LEU A 59 -12.12 -2.42 16.44
CA LEU A 59 -11.07 -1.69 15.70
C LEU A 59 -11.07 -2.05 14.21
N PRO A 60 -10.60 -1.15 13.31
CA PRO A 60 -10.45 -1.42 11.87
C PRO A 60 -9.27 -2.36 11.61
N TYR A 61 -9.33 -3.56 12.17
CA TYR A 61 -8.32 -4.60 12.14
C TYR A 61 -8.98 -5.87 11.64
N LEU A 62 -8.52 -6.36 10.49
CA LEU A 62 -9.25 -7.32 9.69
C LEU A 62 -8.55 -8.68 9.63
N ALA A 63 -9.34 -9.72 9.46
CA ALA A 63 -8.92 -10.97 8.83
C ALA A 63 -9.60 -11.06 7.47
N MET A 64 -8.81 -11.33 6.42
CA MET A 64 -9.31 -11.67 5.10
C MET A 64 -9.42 -13.18 4.94
N LEU A 65 -10.55 -13.66 4.45
CA LEU A 65 -10.83 -15.06 4.20
C LEU A 65 -11.19 -15.24 2.73
N ILE A 66 -10.38 -15.98 1.97
CA ILE A 66 -10.68 -16.39 0.60
C ILE A 66 -11.14 -17.84 0.63
N ASP A 67 -12.34 -18.08 0.10
CA ASP A 67 -13.09 -19.33 0.17
C ASP A 67 -13.32 -19.77 1.63
N PRO A 68 -14.12 -19.00 2.40
CA PRO A 68 -14.36 -19.26 3.81
C PRO A 68 -15.08 -20.59 4.03
N GLN A 69 -14.61 -21.33 5.03
CA GLN A 69 -15.26 -22.51 5.56
C GLN A 69 -16.17 -22.09 6.71
N LEU A 70 -17.46 -22.39 6.62
CA LEU A 70 -18.46 -22.01 7.61
C LEU A 70 -18.90 -23.23 8.43
N ASP A 71 -19.20 -23.02 9.71
CA ASP A 71 -19.88 -24.03 10.52
C ASP A 71 -21.39 -24.10 10.21
N SER A 72 -22.11 -24.98 10.92
CA SER A 72 -23.57 -25.15 10.75
C SER A 72 -24.40 -23.91 11.10
N LYS A 73 -23.83 -22.92 11.79
CA LYS A 73 -24.46 -21.64 12.10
C LYS A 73 -24.11 -20.55 11.08
N GLY A 74 -23.33 -20.88 10.05
CA GLY A 74 -22.84 -19.92 9.05
C GLY A 74 -21.66 -19.06 9.53
N ILE A 75 -20.98 -19.45 10.62
CA ILE A 75 -19.87 -18.68 11.18
C ILE A 75 -18.56 -19.18 10.59
N PRO A 76 -17.67 -18.29 10.09
CA PRO A 76 -16.40 -18.72 9.53
C PRO A 76 -15.51 -19.37 10.60
N ILE A 77 -15.04 -20.58 10.32
CA ILE A 77 -14.09 -21.36 11.13
C ILE A 77 -12.68 -21.41 10.50
N GLY A 78 -12.57 -21.05 9.23
CA GLY A 78 -11.32 -21.09 8.45
C GLY A 78 -11.57 -20.63 7.01
N ALA A 79 -10.56 -20.79 6.14
CA ALA A 79 -10.67 -20.46 4.72
C ALA A 79 -9.57 -21.19 3.92
N GLY A 80 -9.70 -21.24 2.60
CA GLY A 80 -8.63 -21.73 1.72
C GLY A 80 -7.36 -20.88 1.82
N ILE A 81 -7.52 -19.55 1.90
CA ILE A 81 -6.43 -18.61 2.20
C ILE A 81 -6.88 -17.65 3.30
N VAL A 82 -6.03 -17.46 4.31
CA VAL A 82 -6.28 -16.53 5.42
C VAL A 82 -5.21 -15.43 5.38
N GLY A 83 -5.63 -14.21 5.05
CA GLY A 83 -4.85 -13.00 5.24
C GLY A 83 -5.14 -12.41 6.62
N ASP A 84 -4.52 -12.97 7.65
CA ASP A 84 -4.79 -12.57 9.03
C ASP A 84 -4.01 -11.30 9.43
N PHE A 85 -4.45 -10.66 10.51
CA PHE A 85 -3.78 -9.50 11.13
C PHE A 85 -3.64 -8.27 10.21
N LEU A 86 -4.61 -8.05 9.31
CA LEU A 86 -4.61 -6.96 8.33
C LEU A 86 -4.97 -5.62 8.98
N ASP A 87 -3.95 -4.83 9.24
CA ASP A 87 -4.01 -3.50 9.82
C ASP A 87 -4.36 -2.43 8.78
N THR A 88 -4.73 -1.24 9.26
CA THR A 88 -4.97 -0.07 8.41
C THR A 88 -3.73 0.27 7.61
N ARG A 89 -3.88 0.49 6.31
CA ARG A 89 -2.79 0.75 5.37
C ARG A 89 -1.93 1.97 5.79
N ARG A 90 -0.61 1.88 5.54
CA ARG A 90 0.33 3.01 5.63
C ARG A 90 0.22 3.97 4.44
N PHE A 91 0.57 5.24 4.64
CA PHE A 91 0.58 6.26 3.58
C PHE A 91 1.43 5.91 2.36
N TYR A 92 2.45 5.06 2.52
CA TYR A 92 3.30 4.60 1.43
C TYR A 92 3.38 3.07 1.40
N ALA A 93 3.17 2.52 0.21
CA ALA A 93 3.32 1.12 -0.11
C ALA A 93 4.44 0.98 -1.18
N PRO A 94 5.69 0.68 -0.77
CA PRO A 94 6.84 0.60 -1.67
C PRO A 94 6.71 -0.55 -2.68
N PRO A 95 7.56 -0.58 -3.72
CA PRO A 95 7.54 -1.66 -4.73
C PRO A 95 8.02 -3.00 -4.21
N PHE A 96 8.85 -3.00 -3.17
CA PHE A 96 9.28 -4.21 -2.50
C PHE A 96 8.55 -4.35 -1.16
N PRO A 97 8.13 -5.57 -0.78
CA PRO A 97 7.52 -5.80 0.51
C PRO A 97 8.57 -5.55 1.61
N THR A 98 8.50 -4.39 2.27
CA THR A 98 9.43 -3.96 3.32
C THR A 98 9.33 -4.76 4.61
N TYR A 99 8.30 -5.61 4.75
CA TYR A 99 8.02 -6.32 5.99
C TYR A 99 8.28 -7.82 5.93
N THR A 100 8.57 -8.38 4.75
CA THR A 100 8.87 -9.82 4.61
C THR A 100 9.93 -10.26 5.63
N GLY A 101 9.58 -11.22 6.50
CA GLY A 101 10.46 -11.71 7.57
C GLY A 101 10.44 -10.91 8.87
N ASN A 102 9.54 -9.94 9.03
CA ASN A 102 9.31 -9.24 10.29
C ASN A 102 8.56 -10.14 11.29
N VAL A 103 8.96 -10.09 12.55
CA VAL A 103 8.37 -10.84 13.67
C VAL A 103 7.00 -10.30 14.12
N ASN A 104 6.65 -9.08 13.69
CA ASN A 104 5.35 -8.49 14.00
C ASN A 104 4.24 -9.15 13.17
N ALA A 105 3.17 -9.57 13.84
CA ALA A 105 2.02 -10.21 13.20
C ALA A 105 1.20 -9.24 12.31
N SER A 106 1.19 -7.94 12.63
CA SER A 106 0.39 -6.96 11.88
C SER A 106 0.91 -6.71 10.46
N ASN A 107 -0.01 -6.82 9.50
CA ASN A 107 0.23 -6.60 8.08
C ASN A 107 -0.47 -5.32 7.63
N TYR A 108 0.25 -4.33 7.09
CA TYR A 108 -0.36 -3.12 6.52
C TYR A 108 -0.93 -3.33 5.11
N GLU A 109 -0.62 -4.49 4.52
CA GLU A 109 -1.09 -4.98 3.24
C GLU A 109 -0.97 -6.51 3.22
N PHE A 110 -1.79 -7.19 2.42
CA PHE A 110 -1.59 -8.59 2.07
C PHE A 110 -0.87 -8.66 0.71
N PRO A 111 0.15 -9.51 0.52
CA PRO A 111 0.57 -10.61 1.40
C PRO A 111 1.34 -10.19 2.66
N GLY A 112 2.04 -9.05 2.66
CA GLY A 112 2.80 -8.61 3.84
C GLY A 112 3.75 -9.70 4.35
N ASN A 113 3.55 -10.14 5.59
CA ASN A 113 4.33 -11.21 6.24
C ASN A 113 3.68 -12.58 6.14
N ALA A 114 2.58 -12.72 5.40
CA ALA A 114 1.90 -13.99 5.24
C ALA A 114 2.79 -15.00 4.49
N ASP A 115 2.81 -16.24 4.97
CA ASP A 115 3.50 -17.37 4.32
C ASP A 115 2.70 -17.86 3.10
N VAL A 116 2.72 -17.06 2.03
CA VAL A 116 2.07 -17.35 0.75
C VAL A 116 3.06 -17.22 -0.40
N LEU A 117 2.80 -17.93 -1.49
CA LEU A 117 3.56 -17.73 -2.72
C LEU A 117 3.28 -16.34 -3.26
N VAL A 118 4.33 -15.62 -3.64
CA VAL A 118 4.21 -14.28 -4.24
C VAL A 118 4.30 -14.37 -5.76
N ALA A 119 3.76 -13.37 -6.45
CA ALA A 119 3.73 -13.31 -7.89
C ALA A 119 5.16 -13.18 -8.47
N PRO A 120 5.41 -13.79 -9.65
CA PRO A 120 6.71 -13.71 -10.29
C PRO A 120 6.94 -12.32 -10.91
N VAL A 121 8.18 -12.07 -11.32
CA VAL A 121 8.48 -10.93 -12.18
C VAL A 121 7.70 -11.07 -13.49
N THR A 122 6.90 -10.06 -13.84
CA THR A 122 6.05 -10.07 -15.04
C THR A 122 6.36 -8.84 -15.89
N ASN A 123 6.79 -9.04 -17.14
CA ASN A 123 7.21 -7.96 -18.05
C ASN A 123 8.20 -6.96 -17.41
N GLY A 124 9.14 -7.50 -16.64
CA GLY A 124 10.16 -6.73 -15.92
C GLY A 124 9.68 -6.09 -14.63
N PHE A 125 8.40 -6.14 -14.27
CA PHE A 125 7.90 -5.64 -12.98
C PHE A 125 8.07 -6.67 -11.88
N ASN A 126 8.64 -6.25 -10.76
CA ASN A 126 8.65 -7.08 -9.57
C ASN A 126 7.28 -7.05 -8.90
N LEU A 127 6.62 -8.21 -8.82
CA LEU A 127 5.29 -8.37 -8.21
C LEU A 127 5.33 -9.07 -6.86
N ALA A 128 6.47 -9.08 -6.14
CA ALA A 128 6.60 -9.74 -4.85
C ALA A 128 5.62 -9.22 -3.78
N SER A 129 5.05 -8.03 -3.95
CA SER A 129 3.96 -7.50 -3.10
C SER A 129 2.55 -7.99 -3.49
N TRP A 130 2.42 -8.98 -4.38
CA TRP A 130 1.16 -9.63 -4.74
C TRP A 130 1.24 -11.12 -4.43
N ALA A 131 0.23 -11.65 -3.75
CA ALA A 131 0.11 -13.08 -3.50
C ALA A 131 -0.40 -13.81 -4.74
N GLN A 132 0.03 -15.06 -4.94
CA GLN A 132 -0.62 -15.98 -5.85
C GLN A 132 -1.88 -16.54 -5.19
N VAL A 133 -3.01 -16.31 -5.84
CA VAL A 133 -4.33 -16.87 -5.47
C VAL A 133 -4.79 -17.71 -6.65
N PRO A 134 -5.46 -18.86 -6.46
CA PRO A 134 -6.08 -19.58 -7.58
C PRO A 134 -6.94 -18.64 -8.43
N SER A 135 -7.02 -18.90 -9.73
CA SER A 135 -7.97 -18.20 -10.59
C SER A 135 -9.36 -18.84 -10.52
N GLY A 136 -10.38 -18.07 -10.87
CA GLY A 136 -11.78 -18.47 -10.84
C GLY A 136 -12.63 -17.59 -9.93
N GLN A 137 -13.82 -18.10 -9.60
CA GLN A 137 -14.75 -17.43 -8.71
C GLN A 137 -14.43 -17.77 -7.26
N HIS A 138 -14.22 -16.74 -6.44
CA HIS A 138 -13.91 -16.86 -5.02
C HIS A 138 -14.90 -16.09 -4.16
N ARG A 139 -15.31 -16.69 -3.05
CA ARG A 139 -16.02 -15.94 -2.00
C ARG A 139 -14.97 -15.33 -1.07
N ILE A 140 -15.05 -14.02 -0.86
CA ILE A 140 -14.10 -13.28 -0.04
C ILE A 140 -14.86 -12.59 1.09
N MET A 141 -14.45 -12.90 2.32
CA MET A 141 -14.96 -12.23 3.52
C MET A 141 -13.85 -11.41 4.17
N PHE A 142 -14.23 -10.24 4.67
CA PHE A 142 -13.44 -9.49 5.64
C PHE A 142 -14.16 -9.48 6.97
N VAL A 143 -13.46 -9.90 8.02
CA VAL A 143 -14.00 -10.02 9.37
C VAL A 143 -13.23 -9.09 10.29
N LEU A 144 -13.95 -8.26 11.05
CA LEU A 144 -13.37 -7.45 12.11
C LEU A 144 -12.89 -8.36 13.24
N ARG A 145 -11.69 -8.13 13.72
CA ARG A 145 -11.08 -8.93 14.79
C ARG A 145 -10.41 -8.05 15.84
N PRO A 146 -10.29 -8.52 17.09
CA PRO A 146 -9.54 -7.80 18.10
C PRO A 146 -8.04 -7.81 17.74
N ARG A 147 -7.31 -6.78 18.18
CA ARG A 147 -5.84 -6.73 18.12
C ARG A 147 -5.25 -7.68 19.16
N THR A 148 -5.10 -8.93 18.77
CA THR A 148 -4.45 -9.99 19.54
C THR A 148 -3.49 -10.75 18.62
N THR A 149 -2.67 -11.64 19.17
CA THR A 149 -1.82 -12.56 18.38
C THR A 149 -2.51 -13.90 18.10
N THR A 150 -3.73 -14.10 18.59
CA THR A 150 -4.52 -15.31 18.37
C THR A 150 -4.86 -15.43 16.88
N PRO A 151 -4.54 -16.55 16.20
CA PRO A 151 -4.95 -16.79 14.82
C PRO A 151 -6.46 -16.79 14.66
N PHE A 152 -6.97 -16.36 13.51
CA PHE A 152 -8.40 -16.19 13.25
C PHE A 152 -9.26 -17.41 13.66
N ALA A 153 -8.87 -18.62 13.25
CA ALA A 153 -9.63 -19.85 13.53
C ALA A 153 -9.76 -20.18 15.03
N GLN A 154 -8.88 -19.63 15.86
CA GLN A 154 -8.85 -19.82 17.31
C GLN A 154 -9.58 -18.70 18.07
N LEU A 155 -10.09 -17.67 17.36
CA LEU A 155 -10.87 -16.61 17.98
C LEU A 155 -12.22 -17.16 18.48
N GLU A 156 -12.70 -16.57 19.57
CA GLU A 156 -14.04 -16.83 20.06
C GLU A 156 -15.10 -16.53 18.99
N GLU A 157 -16.21 -17.29 19.01
CA GLU A 157 -17.32 -17.18 18.06
C GLU A 157 -17.81 -15.72 17.90
N ARG A 158 -17.84 -14.95 18.99
CA ARG A 158 -18.28 -13.53 18.98
C ARG A 158 -17.44 -12.60 18.12
N PHE A 159 -16.17 -12.93 17.87
CA PHE A 159 -15.29 -12.16 17.00
C PHE A 159 -15.36 -12.68 15.56
N ARG A 160 -15.42 -14.01 15.37
CA ARG A 160 -15.51 -14.62 14.03
C ARG A 160 -16.77 -14.24 13.26
N LYS A 161 -17.85 -13.87 13.94
CA LYS A 161 -19.11 -13.42 13.32
C LYS A 161 -19.16 -11.95 12.91
N GLN A 162 -18.11 -11.14 13.19
CA GLN A 162 -18.11 -9.71 12.89
C GLN A 162 -17.73 -9.43 11.42
N ILE A 163 -18.49 -10.00 10.50
CA ILE A 163 -18.26 -9.88 9.06
C ILE A 163 -18.58 -8.45 8.63
N THR A 164 -17.61 -7.74 8.05
CA THR A 164 -17.81 -6.39 7.53
C THR A 164 -17.99 -6.34 6.02
N VAL A 165 -17.47 -7.33 5.29
CA VAL A 165 -17.67 -7.49 3.85
C VAL A 165 -17.78 -8.98 3.56
N ASP A 166 -18.75 -9.37 2.75
CA ASP A 166 -18.93 -10.71 2.20
C ASP A 166 -19.33 -10.56 0.74
N THR A 167 -18.46 -10.98 -0.17
CA THR A 167 -18.63 -10.79 -1.61
C THR A 167 -18.11 -11.98 -2.39
N THR A 168 -18.48 -12.06 -3.66
CA THR A 168 -17.94 -13.02 -4.61
C THR A 168 -17.27 -12.27 -5.75
N LEU A 169 -16.02 -12.61 -6.03
CA LEU A 169 -15.20 -11.96 -7.05
C LEU A 169 -14.62 -13.01 -7.99
N ASN A 170 -14.48 -12.67 -9.27
CA ASN A 170 -13.84 -13.53 -10.26
C ASN A 170 -12.42 -13.02 -10.54
N LEU A 171 -11.43 -13.87 -10.30
CA LEU A 171 -10.02 -13.59 -10.54
C LEU A 171 -9.58 -14.35 -11.79
N GLU A 172 -9.14 -13.64 -12.82
CA GLU A 172 -8.65 -14.25 -14.05
C GLU A 172 -7.19 -14.70 -13.88
N ALA A 173 -6.85 -15.81 -14.54
CA ALA A 173 -5.50 -16.36 -14.51
C ALA A 173 -4.48 -15.35 -15.06
N LYS A 174 -3.36 -15.20 -14.35
CA LYS A 174 -2.21 -14.36 -14.69
C LYS A 174 -2.53 -12.86 -14.75
N GLU A 175 -3.66 -12.45 -14.17
CA GLU A 175 -4.03 -11.04 -14.03
C GLU A 175 -3.59 -10.48 -12.68
N VAL A 176 -3.24 -9.19 -12.67
CA VAL A 176 -2.78 -8.46 -11.47
C VAL A 176 -3.92 -7.64 -10.90
N TYR A 177 -4.13 -7.76 -9.60
CA TYR A 177 -5.23 -7.12 -8.88
C TYR A 177 -4.76 -6.37 -7.65
N THR A 178 -5.34 -5.19 -7.43
CA THR A 178 -5.24 -4.48 -6.16
C THR A 178 -6.63 -4.30 -5.57
N MET A 179 -6.82 -4.78 -4.35
CA MET A 179 -8.07 -4.72 -3.63
C MET A 179 -7.98 -3.77 -2.45
N HIS A 180 -9.05 -3.02 -2.22
CA HIS A 180 -9.20 -2.12 -1.09
C HIS A 180 -10.46 -2.47 -0.32
N VAL A 181 -10.34 -2.60 1.01
CA VAL A 181 -11.50 -2.58 1.90
C VAL A 181 -11.82 -1.12 2.21
N LEU A 182 -12.91 -0.61 1.62
CA LEU A 182 -13.30 0.79 1.69
C LEU A 182 -14.64 0.94 2.37
N GLN A 183 -14.85 2.08 3.03
CA GLN A 183 -16.19 2.55 3.36
C GLN A 183 -16.76 3.25 2.12
N LYS A 184 -17.88 2.75 1.58
CA LYS A 184 -18.55 3.28 0.38
C LYS A 184 -19.37 4.52 0.69
N ASP A 185 -20.10 4.53 1.80
CA ASP A 185 -20.94 5.65 2.23
C ASP A 185 -20.64 6.02 3.68
N PHE A 186 -20.35 7.29 3.90
CA PHE A 186 -19.91 7.79 5.19
C PHE A 186 -21.01 7.79 6.25
N LYS A 187 -22.27 7.94 5.83
CA LYS A 187 -23.42 8.03 6.73
C LYS A 187 -23.89 6.63 7.12
N THR A 188 -24.03 5.72 6.15
CA THR A 188 -24.51 4.36 6.42
C THR A 188 -23.42 3.43 6.96
N LYS A 189 -22.14 3.81 6.82
CA LYS A 189 -20.99 2.97 7.17
C LYS A 189 -20.92 1.66 6.37
N GLU A 190 -21.55 1.63 5.18
CA GLU A 190 -21.47 0.50 4.26
C GLU A 190 -20.01 0.30 3.81
N ASN A 191 -19.46 -0.89 4.06
CA ASN A 191 -18.11 -1.27 3.65
C ASN A 191 -18.17 -2.19 2.43
N ILE A 192 -17.17 -2.08 1.56
CA ILE A 192 -17.05 -2.85 0.32
C ILE A 192 -15.61 -3.33 0.10
N ALA A 193 -15.46 -4.38 -0.70
CA ALA A 193 -14.20 -4.72 -1.33
C ALA A 193 -14.17 -4.16 -2.76
N TYR A 194 -13.39 -3.11 -2.98
CA TYR A 194 -13.14 -2.54 -4.30
C TYR A 194 -11.95 -3.23 -4.93
N LEU A 195 -12.15 -3.93 -6.05
CA LEU A 195 -11.13 -4.72 -6.74
C LEU A 195 -10.78 -4.08 -8.08
N ARG A 196 -9.57 -3.54 -8.21
CA ARG A 196 -9.05 -3.00 -9.47
C ARG A 196 -8.18 -4.03 -10.18
N LYS A 197 -8.46 -4.28 -11.46
CA LYS A 197 -7.65 -5.12 -12.34
C LYS A 197 -6.56 -4.25 -12.97
N GLU A 198 -5.37 -4.30 -12.38
CA GLU A 198 -4.24 -3.48 -12.79
C GLU A 198 -3.83 -3.82 -14.23
N ASN A 199 -3.30 -2.84 -14.98
CA ASN A 199 -2.87 -3.05 -16.36
C ASN A 199 -1.43 -2.59 -16.64
N PHE A 200 -0.71 -2.08 -15.64
CA PHE A 200 0.63 -1.51 -15.82
C PHE A 200 1.63 -2.52 -16.40
N TYR A 201 1.50 -3.80 -16.02
CA TYR A 201 2.37 -4.86 -16.49
C TYR A 201 2.16 -5.22 -17.97
N LYS A 202 1.09 -4.71 -18.60
CA LYS A 202 0.79 -4.87 -20.03
C LYS A 202 1.15 -3.64 -20.86
N GLN A 203 1.56 -2.56 -20.22
CA GLN A 203 1.84 -1.28 -20.89
C GLN A 203 3.34 -1.10 -21.17
N GLY A 204 3.64 -0.51 -22.33
CA GLY A 204 4.99 -0.13 -22.74
C GLY A 204 5.44 1.18 -22.11
N PHE A 205 5.84 1.15 -20.84
CA PHE A 205 6.39 2.34 -20.18
C PHE A 205 7.86 2.56 -20.54
N ALA A 206 8.19 3.82 -20.86
CA ALA A 206 9.56 4.27 -21.09
C ALA A 206 10.37 4.35 -19.78
N ASN A 207 11.67 4.08 -19.83
CA ASN A 207 12.54 4.03 -18.65
C ASN A 207 13.06 5.40 -18.20
N ASP A 208 12.78 6.45 -18.96
CA ASP A 208 13.19 7.85 -18.75
C ASP A 208 12.04 8.71 -18.23
N ARG A 209 10.91 8.11 -17.81
CA ARG A 209 9.73 8.82 -17.30
C ARG A 209 9.20 8.17 -16.04
N VAL A 210 8.65 9.01 -15.17
CA VAL A 210 7.88 8.59 -14.00
C VAL A 210 6.41 8.65 -14.36
N TYR A 211 5.67 7.58 -14.04
CA TYR A 211 4.24 7.48 -14.33
C TYR A 211 3.43 7.53 -13.03
N VAL A 212 2.27 8.17 -13.10
CA VAL A 212 1.33 8.25 -11.98
C VAL A 212 -0.12 8.28 -12.45
N ASN A 213 -0.99 7.51 -11.81
CA ASN A 213 -2.43 7.66 -11.93
C ASN A 213 -3.04 8.05 -10.57
N PHE A 214 -4.29 8.51 -10.60
CA PHE A 214 -4.94 9.14 -9.45
C PHE A 214 -6.34 8.57 -9.24
N TYR A 215 -6.70 8.30 -8.00
CA TYR A 215 -8.05 7.86 -7.63
C TYR A 215 -8.58 8.66 -6.44
N ASN A 216 -9.86 9.04 -6.52
CA ASN A 216 -10.62 9.52 -5.36
C ASN A 216 -11.53 8.39 -4.90
N LEU A 217 -11.03 7.60 -3.95
CA LEU A 217 -11.71 6.45 -3.35
C LEU A 217 -12.45 6.84 -2.06
N SER A 218 -12.72 8.13 -1.85
CA SER A 218 -13.43 8.61 -0.67
C SER A 218 -14.88 8.12 -0.64
N SER A 219 -15.39 7.90 0.57
CA SER A 219 -16.79 7.57 0.82
C SER A 219 -17.70 8.70 0.35
N LYS A 220 -18.85 8.33 -0.20
CA LYS A 220 -19.95 9.27 -0.45
C LYS A 220 -20.30 9.99 0.86
N GLY A 221 -20.45 11.31 0.80
CA GLY A 221 -20.84 12.13 1.96
C GLY A 221 -19.70 12.47 2.93
N PHE A 222 -18.48 11.94 2.73
CA PHE A 222 -17.37 12.19 3.65
C PHE A 222 -17.03 13.68 3.73
N TRP A 223 -16.80 14.34 2.60
CA TRP A 223 -16.31 15.72 2.63
C TRP A 223 -17.37 16.69 3.17
N GLN A 224 -18.65 16.40 2.96
CA GLN A 224 -19.78 17.17 3.49
C GLN A 224 -20.04 16.94 4.99
N ALA A 225 -19.52 15.84 5.56
CA ALA A 225 -19.80 15.52 6.95
C ALA A 225 -19.22 16.55 7.93
N PRO A 226 -19.84 16.75 9.10
CA PRO A 226 -19.28 17.57 10.17
C PRO A 226 -17.89 17.10 10.61
N ALA A 227 -16.99 18.04 10.91
CA ALA A 227 -15.61 17.74 11.30
C ALA A 227 -15.50 16.83 12.52
N ASN A 228 -16.43 16.95 13.48
CA ASN A 228 -16.48 16.14 14.70
C ASN A 228 -16.89 14.67 14.47
N GLN A 229 -17.36 14.32 13.26
CA GLN A 229 -17.68 12.95 12.87
C GLN A 229 -16.55 12.28 12.07
N LYS A 230 -15.61 13.08 11.55
CA LYS A 230 -14.46 12.58 10.81
C LYS A 230 -13.40 12.12 11.80
N ALA A 231 -12.60 11.15 11.39
CA ALA A 231 -11.47 10.75 12.18
C ALA A 231 -10.55 11.97 12.39
N ASN A 232 -10.49 12.51 13.62
CA ASN A 232 -9.48 13.43 14.12
C ASN A 232 -8.10 13.04 13.56
N THR A 233 -7.64 13.82 12.59
CA THR A 233 -6.33 13.71 11.97
C THR A 233 -5.27 14.12 12.98
N LEU A 234 -4.89 13.23 13.90
CA LEU A 234 -3.63 13.28 14.63
C LEU A 234 -3.19 14.67 15.16
N GLY A 235 -4.08 15.58 15.58
CA GLY A 235 -3.66 16.94 15.96
C GLY A 235 -2.84 17.70 14.89
N LEU A 236 -2.93 17.28 13.63
CA LEU A 236 -2.21 17.87 12.51
C LEU A 236 -3.09 18.97 11.91
N ASN A 237 -2.69 20.22 12.14
CA ASN A 237 -3.31 21.43 11.59
C ASN A 237 -3.05 21.55 10.08
N PHE A 238 -3.50 20.58 9.30
CA PHE A 238 -3.49 20.67 7.84
C PHE A 238 -4.74 21.38 7.36
N THR A 239 -4.56 22.39 6.50
CA THR A 239 -5.62 22.76 5.56
C THR A 239 -5.77 21.62 4.53
N GLY A 240 -7.00 21.26 4.14
CA GLY A 240 -7.24 20.25 3.09
C GLY A 240 -7.54 18.82 3.55
N THR A 241 -6.62 18.18 4.27
CA THR A 241 -6.63 16.71 4.41
C THR A 241 -7.72 16.15 5.33
N PRO A 242 -7.92 16.57 6.60
CA PRO A 242 -9.00 16.04 7.44
C PRO A 242 -10.40 16.17 6.86
N PHE A 243 -10.59 17.15 5.99
CA PHE A 243 -11.90 17.48 5.44
C PHE A 243 -12.21 16.70 4.16
N GLY A 244 -11.21 16.07 3.54
CA GLY A 244 -11.35 15.38 2.25
C GLY A 244 -11.31 16.35 1.06
N ILE A 245 -11.37 15.78 -0.13
CA ILE A 245 -11.58 16.52 -1.38
C ILE A 245 -13.02 16.32 -1.86
N GLN A 246 -13.50 17.22 -2.71
CA GLN A 246 -14.81 17.06 -3.33
C GLN A 246 -14.85 15.92 -4.36
N ASP A 247 -16.05 15.59 -4.80
CA ASP A 247 -16.29 14.47 -5.71
C ASP A 247 -15.64 14.67 -7.08
N GLU A 248 -15.44 15.91 -7.52
CA GLU A 248 -14.79 16.25 -8.80
C GLU A 248 -13.71 17.31 -8.57
N MET A 249 -12.49 17.05 -9.03
CA MET A 249 -11.34 17.95 -8.89
C MET A 249 -10.50 17.91 -10.18
N ASN A 250 -9.92 19.02 -10.60
CA ASN A 250 -8.84 19.05 -11.59
C ASN A 250 -7.51 18.69 -10.94
N ILE A 251 -6.65 18.00 -11.70
CA ILE A 251 -5.30 17.62 -11.31
C ILE A 251 -4.32 18.51 -12.07
N TYR A 252 -3.53 19.27 -11.34
CA TYR A 252 -2.42 20.05 -11.88
C TYR A 252 -1.09 19.50 -11.38
N CYS A 253 -0.07 19.48 -12.23
CA CYS A 253 1.29 19.10 -11.85
C CYS A 253 2.26 20.28 -11.97
N THR A 254 3.09 20.45 -10.95
CA THR A 254 4.24 21.34 -10.97
C THR A 254 5.50 20.55 -10.62
N LEU A 255 6.56 20.67 -11.42
CA LEU A 255 7.86 20.08 -11.08
C LEU A 255 8.75 21.15 -10.45
N PHE A 256 9.41 20.79 -9.36
CA PHE A 256 10.39 21.62 -8.68
C PHE A 256 11.77 21.00 -8.78
N ASP A 257 12.79 21.85 -8.83
CA ASP A 257 14.18 21.44 -8.72
C ASP A 257 14.59 21.39 -7.23
N ASP A 258 15.07 20.23 -6.77
CA ASP A 258 15.54 19.99 -5.39
C ASP A 258 17.05 20.24 -5.23
N LEU A 259 17.74 20.74 -6.26
CA LEU A 259 19.21 20.69 -6.28
C LEU A 259 19.93 21.46 -5.15
N ASN A 260 19.34 22.43 -4.42
CA ASN A 260 20.19 23.26 -3.52
C ASN A 260 19.56 24.12 -2.40
N LYS A 261 18.45 23.75 -1.73
CA LYS A 261 17.97 24.58 -0.58
C LYS A 261 17.44 23.79 0.62
N SER A 262 17.87 24.21 1.81
CA SER A 262 17.53 23.65 3.12
C SER A 262 16.10 23.94 3.59
N SER A 263 15.29 24.69 2.85
CA SER A 263 13.91 25.04 3.22
C SER A 263 12.89 24.59 2.16
N PHE A 264 11.81 23.96 2.65
CA PHE A 264 10.71 23.38 1.84
C PHE A 264 9.90 24.42 1.02
N ASN A 265 10.02 25.70 1.35
CA ASN A 265 9.20 26.78 0.80
C ASN A 265 9.87 27.60 -0.31
N GLU A 266 11.15 27.34 -0.63
CA GLU A 266 11.93 28.20 -1.54
C GLU A 266 12.41 27.53 -2.83
N LYS A 267 11.89 26.34 -3.15
CA LYS A 267 12.28 25.64 -4.39
C LYS A 267 11.61 26.32 -5.59
N PRO A 268 12.37 26.87 -6.57
CA PRO A 268 11.77 27.43 -7.76
C PRO A 268 11.16 26.32 -8.60
N PRO A 269 9.94 26.51 -9.14
CA PRO A 269 9.40 25.55 -10.08
C PRO A 269 10.22 25.58 -11.39
N ILE A 270 10.26 24.44 -12.06
CA ILE A 270 10.99 24.30 -13.31
C ILE A 270 10.18 24.98 -14.44
N PRO A 271 10.77 25.92 -15.21
CA PRO A 271 10.09 26.55 -16.33
C PRO A 271 9.52 25.52 -17.31
N GLY A 272 8.28 25.73 -17.75
CA GLY A 272 7.55 24.79 -18.62
C GLY A 272 6.80 23.69 -17.87
N TYR A 273 7.05 23.50 -16.57
CA TYR A 273 6.39 22.50 -15.73
C TYR A 273 5.66 23.14 -14.55
N ILE A 274 4.95 24.25 -14.79
CA ILE A 274 4.16 24.95 -13.76
C ILE A 274 2.68 24.72 -14.05
N ASN A 275 1.96 24.17 -13.07
CA ASN A 275 0.51 23.95 -13.07
C ASN A 275 -0.02 23.37 -14.38
N GLN A 276 0.67 22.36 -14.91
CA GLN A 276 0.20 21.65 -16.08
C GLN A 276 -1.08 20.90 -15.72
N LEU A 277 -2.20 21.24 -16.37
CA LEU A 277 -3.44 20.50 -16.22
C LEU A 277 -3.25 19.11 -16.81
N TRP A 278 -3.40 18.09 -15.98
CA TRP A 278 -3.31 16.69 -16.38
C TRP A 278 -4.68 16.09 -16.65
N GLY A 279 -5.69 16.43 -15.86
CA GLY A 279 -7.04 15.98 -16.12
C GLY A 279 -7.98 16.21 -14.96
N THR A 280 -9.07 15.43 -14.92
CA THR A 280 -10.11 15.50 -13.90
C THR A 280 -10.12 14.20 -13.10
N LEU A 281 -10.24 14.35 -11.78
CA LEU A 281 -10.38 13.29 -10.79
C LEU A 281 -11.83 13.25 -10.33
N THR A 282 -12.50 12.12 -10.55
CA THR A 282 -13.87 11.89 -10.07
C THR A 282 -13.87 10.85 -8.96
N ARG A 283 -14.71 11.04 -7.94
CA ARG A 283 -14.93 10.07 -6.86
C ARG A 283 -15.56 8.81 -7.41
N ASN A 284 -14.87 7.70 -7.25
CA ASN A 284 -15.29 6.41 -7.78
C ASN A 284 -14.86 5.29 -6.83
N VAL A 285 -15.83 4.49 -6.40
CA VAL A 285 -15.61 3.28 -5.57
C VAL A 285 -16.39 2.09 -6.13
N THR A 286 -16.85 2.18 -7.38
CA THR A 286 -17.74 1.19 -8.01
C THR A 286 -17.23 0.71 -9.35
N ASP A 287 -16.65 1.60 -10.17
CA ASP A 287 -15.99 1.21 -11.41
C ASP A 287 -14.50 0.95 -11.13
N ALA A 288 -14.11 -0.29 -11.43
CA ALA A 288 -12.80 -0.87 -11.21
C ALA A 288 -11.80 -0.59 -12.33
N SER A 289 -12.13 0.28 -13.27
CA SER A 289 -11.26 0.62 -14.39
C SER A 289 -9.95 1.29 -13.92
N VAL A 290 -8.86 0.99 -14.61
CA VAL A 290 -7.57 1.64 -14.35
C VAL A 290 -7.59 3.03 -14.99
N HIS A 291 -7.42 4.06 -14.18
CA HIS A 291 -7.31 5.43 -14.66
C HIS A 291 -6.02 5.66 -15.47
N PRO A 292 -6.03 6.59 -16.43
CA PRO A 292 -4.87 6.92 -17.25
C PRO A 292 -3.63 7.27 -16.42
N TYR A 293 -2.46 6.84 -16.91
CA TYR A 293 -1.17 7.24 -16.36
C TYR A 293 -0.72 8.55 -16.99
N TYR A 294 -0.50 9.55 -16.16
CA TYR A 294 0.22 10.77 -16.51
C TYR A 294 1.71 10.56 -16.28
N SER A 295 2.55 11.36 -16.91
CA SER A 295 3.99 11.21 -16.75
C SER A 295 4.79 12.48 -16.92
N PHE A 296 5.93 12.52 -16.25
CA PHE A 296 6.95 13.54 -16.40
C PHE A 296 8.32 12.87 -16.61
N PRO A 297 9.32 13.59 -17.17
CA PRO A 297 10.65 13.03 -17.36
C PRO A 297 11.31 12.71 -16.02
N LEU A 298 12.03 11.59 -15.96
CA LEU A 298 12.81 11.18 -14.80
C LEU A 298 13.94 12.17 -14.51
N PHE A 299 14.54 12.73 -15.56
CA PHE A 299 15.61 13.74 -15.48
C PHE A 299 15.15 14.99 -16.22
N VAL A 300 15.19 16.15 -15.56
CA VAL A 300 14.78 17.44 -16.11
C VAL A 300 15.87 18.44 -15.77
N ASN A 301 16.39 19.13 -16.80
CA ASN A 301 17.45 20.13 -16.68
C ASN A 301 18.76 19.63 -16.02
N GLN A 302 19.02 18.32 -16.08
CA GLN A 302 20.25 17.73 -15.55
C GLN A 302 21.29 17.47 -16.66
N PRO A 303 22.60 17.55 -16.34
CA PRO A 303 23.64 17.14 -17.27
C PRO A 303 23.45 15.69 -17.75
N PRO A 304 23.78 15.36 -19.01
CA PRO A 304 23.56 14.01 -19.56
C PRO A 304 24.22 12.86 -18.78
N GLU A 305 25.23 13.15 -17.96
CA GLU A 305 25.97 12.17 -17.16
C GLU A 305 25.37 11.96 -15.75
N GLU A 306 24.41 12.79 -15.34
CA GLU A 306 23.78 12.65 -14.03
C GLU A 306 22.73 11.54 -14.05
N ILE A 307 22.96 10.51 -13.23
CA ILE A 307 22.10 9.31 -13.13
C ILE A 307 21.19 9.33 -11.90
N VAL A 308 21.17 10.45 -11.17
CA VAL A 308 20.34 10.68 -9.98
C VAL A 308 19.43 11.86 -10.27
N SER A 309 18.13 11.70 -10.03
CA SER A 309 17.15 12.74 -10.19
C SER A 309 16.83 13.42 -8.87
N ASN A 310 16.79 14.75 -8.92
CA ASN A 310 16.44 15.61 -7.80
C ASN A 310 15.13 16.38 -8.08
N ILE A 311 14.23 15.81 -8.89
CA ILE A 311 12.94 16.43 -9.17
C ILE A 311 11.98 16.15 -8.01
N MET A 312 11.26 17.18 -7.59
CA MET A 312 10.17 17.08 -6.62
C MET A 312 8.85 17.41 -7.32
N PRO A 313 8.02 16.42 -7.70
CA PRO A 313 6.72 16.70 -8.27
C PRO A 313 5.74 17.14 -7.17
N ALA A 314 4.90 18.11 -7.51
CA ALA A 314 3.77 18.51 -6.70
C ALA A 314 2.48 18.40 -7.50
N PHE A 315 1.45 17.84 -6.88
CA PHE A 315 0.12 17.75 -7.45
C PHE A 315 -0.83 18.66 -6.70
N THR A 316 -1.56 19.48 -7.44
CA THR A 316 -2.63 20.30 -6.89
C THR A 316 -3.95 19.75 -7.40
N PHE A 317 -4.77 19.24 -6.49
CA PHE A 317 -6.17 18.94 -6.75
C PHE A 317 -6.96 20.21 -6.47
N ALA A 318 -7.63 20.80 -7.45
CA ALA A 318 -8.44 22.00 -7.26
C ALA A 318 -9.82 21.83 -7.90
N LEU A 319 -10.85 22.47 -7.36
CA LEU A 319 -12.15 22.45 -8.03
C LEU A 319 -12.05 22.97 -9.47
N PRO A 320 -12.87 22.43 -10.39
CA PRO A 320 -13.03 23.01 -11.71
C PRO A 320 -13.27 24.53 -11.63
N GLY A 321 -12.51 25.30 -12.41
CA GLY A 321 -12.57 26.76 -12.43
C GLY A 321 -11.73 27.49 -11.37
N LEU A 322 -11.10 26.77 -10.42
CA LEU A 322 -10.12 27.37 -9.51
C LEU A 322 -8.72 27.36 -10.12
N ASN A 323 -8.02 28.50 -9.98
CA ASN A 323 -6.63 28.63 -10.38
C ASN A 323 -5.70 28.09 -9.27
N PRO A 324 -4.82 27.11 -9.56
CA PRO A 324 -3.85 26.59 -8.59
C PRO A 324 -2.81 27.62 -8.12
N ASP A 325 -2.59 28.72 -8.85
CA ASP A 325 -1.64 29.79 -8.50
C ASP A 325 -2.20 30.86 -7.55
N GLN A 326 -3.51 30.88 -7.31
CA GLN A 326 -4.05 31.85 -6.37
C GLN A 326 -3.66 31.47 -4.95
N GLU A 327 -2.76 32.25 -4.33
CA GLU A 327 -2.53 32.19 -2.89
C GLU A 327 -3.85 32.46 -2.19
N PHE A 328 -4.37 31.48 -1.44
CA PHE A 328 -5.63 31.65 -0.72
C PHE A 328 -5.34 32.23 0.66
N PRO A 329 -5.60 33.53 0.89
CA PRO A 329 -5.36 34.15 2.18
C PRO A 329 -6.53 33.75 3.08
N GLY A 330 -6.32 32.77 3.96
CA GLY A 330 -7.20 32.52 5.12
C GLY A 330 -8.68 32.19 4.87
N GLY A 331 -9.10 31.85 3.65
CA GLY A 331 -10.48 31.44 3.33
C GLY A 331 -10.76 29.95 3.56
N ASP A 332 -12.05 29.56 3.65
CA ASP A 332 -12.49 28.16 3.78
C ASP A 332 -12.29 27.36 2.48
N THR A 333 -11.03 27.03 2.20
CA THR A 333 -10.56 26.22 1.07
C THR A 333 -10.44 24.73 1.41
N LYS A 334 -10.92 24.33 2.59
CA LYS A 334 -10.63 23.04 3.23
C LYS A 334 -10.94 21.80 2.40
N THR A 335 -11.86 21.88 1.43
CA THR A 335 -12.16 20.77 0.50
C THR A 335 -11.97 21.15 -0.97
N LYS A 336 -11.67 22.43 -1.24
CA LYS A 336 -11.69 23.01 -2.60
C LYS A 336 -10.33 22.93 -3.29
N ILE A 337 -9.27 22.84 -2.50
CA ILE A 337 -7.90 22.65 -2.99
C ILE A 337 -7.12 21.75 -2.04
N LEU A 338 -6.27 20.91 -2.61
CA LEU A 338 -5.35 20.06 -1.88
C LEU A 338 -4.03 20.01 -2.65
N GLN A 339 -2.94 20.39 -2.00
CA GLN A 339 -1.60 20.27 -2.57
C GLN A 339 -0.85 19.09 -1.93
N VAL A 340 -0.28 18.25 -2.79
CA VAL A 340 0.54 17.10 -2.44
C VAL A 340 1.93 17.34 -3.00
N ARG A 341 2.96 17.23 -2.17
CA ARG A 341 4.35 17.35 -2.62
C ARG A 341 5.06 16.03 -2.36
N CYS A 342 5.64 15.43 -3.39
CA CYS A 342 6.33 14.15 -3.27
C CYS A 342 7.83 14.41 -3.09
N ASN A 343 8.34 14.22 -1.86
CA ASN A 343 9.70 14.59 -1.48
C ASN A 343 10.68 13.43 -1.63
N ALA A 344 11.92 13.75 -2.03
CA ALA A 344 13.03 12.82 -2.18
C ALA A 344 13.45 12.09 -0.89
N THR A 345 13.19 12.66 0.28
CA THR A 345 13.72 12.14 1.55
C THR A 345 12.77 12.46 2.70
N ILE A 346 11.76 11.61 2.91
CA ILE A 346 11.04 11.61 4.19
C ILE A 346 11.70 10.52 5.03
N LYS A 347 12.55 10.91 5.98
CA LYS A 347 12.87 10.02 7.11
C LYS A 347 11.54 9.69 7.78
N GLU A 348 11.30 8.43 8.14
CA GLU A 348 10.04 7.95 8.71
C GLU A 348 9.53 8.76 9.92
N ASP A 349 10.39 9.57 10.55
CA ASP A 349 10.12 10.50 11.65
C ASP A 349 9.88 11.98 11.24
N PHE A 350 9.27 12.27 10.09
CA PHE A 350 8.98 13.66 9.72
C PHE A 350 7.88 14.25 10.61
N ASP A 351 8.19 15.35 11.31
CA ASP A 351 7.22 16.10 12.12
C ASP A 351 6.20 16.80 11.21
N TYR A 352 5.04 16.16 11.07
CA TYR A 352 3.91 16.57 10.27
C TYR A 352 3.24 17.89 10.73
N SER A 353 3.66 18.48 11.86
CA SER A 353 2.95 19.60 12.50
C SER A 353 3.18 21.00 11.88
N ARG A 354 4.16 21.19 10.99
CA ARG A 354 4.61 22.53 10.55
C ARG A 354 4.23 22.98 9.13
N ASN A 355 3.54 22.16 8.33
CA ASN A 355 3.22 22.49 6.93
C ASN A 355 1.70 22.61 6.71
N PHE A 356 1.17 23.83 6.84
CA PHE A 356 -0.22 24.13 6.49
C PHE A 356 -0.47 23.84 5.00
N GLY A 357 -1.37 22.89 4.69
CA GLY A 357 -1.91 22.70 3.34
C GLY A 357 -1.10 21.86 2.36
N LYS A 358 -0.02 21.23 2.83
CA LYS A 358 0.89 20.43 2.00
C LYS A 358 1.06 19.06 2.65
N GLN A 359 0.61 18.00 1.97
CA GLN A 359 0.89 16.64 2.42
C GLN A 359 2.20 16.15 1.77
N PRO A 360 3.25 15.87 2.56
CA PRO A 360 4.44 15.25 2.01
C PRO A 360 4.14 13.77 1.73
N LEU A 361 4.34 13.34 0.49
CA LEU A 361 4.39 11.93 0.11
C LEU A 361 5.84 11.51 -0.10
N ASN A 362 6.13 10.23 0.09
CA ASN A 362 7.42 9.67 -0.31
C ASN A 362 7.67 9.92 -1.82
N ASN A 363 8.94 9.93 -2.20
CA ASN A 363 9.33 10.25 -3.56
C ASN A 363 8.66 9.30 -4.54
N LEU A 364 8.14 9.85 -5.64
CA LEU A 364 7.71 9.03 -6.77
C LEU A 364 8.92 8.41 -7.46
N ILE A 365 10.11 9.01 -7.33
CA ILE A 365 11.35 8.50 -7.90
C ILE A 365 12.06 7.62 -6.86
N ILE A 366 12.51 6.44 -7.28
CA ILE A 366 13.30 5.56 -6.43
C ILE A 366 14.76 5.68 -6.81
N THR A 367 15.59 5.98 -5.82
CA THR A 367 17.05 6.11 -5.96
C THR A 367 17.73 5.09 -5.06
N THR A 368 18.52 4.19 -5.64
CA THR A 368 19.14 3.07 -4.92
C THR A 368 20.44 2.61 -5.58
N HIS A 369 21.23 1.79 -4.87
CA HIS A 369 22.38 1.10 -5.43
C HIS A 369 21.91 0.09 -6.49
N SER A 370 22.53 0.12 -7.67
CA SER A 370 22.27 -0.81 -8.77
C SER A 370 23.53 -1.00 -9.61
N GLY A 371 23.89 -2.26 -9.87
CA GLY A 371 25.14 -2.58 -10.57
C GLY A 371 26.35 -1.95 -9.88
N LYS A 372 27.17 -1.21 -10.64
CA LYS A 372 28.35 -0.49 -10.12
C LYS A 372 28.03 0.88 -9.52
N ASN A 373 26.80 1.38 -9.70
CA ASN A 373 26.41 2.73 -9.33
C ASN A 373 25.88 2.73 -7.90
N LYS A 374 26.61 3.39 -6.98
CA LYS A 374 26.20 3.53 -5.57
C LYS A 374 24.82 4.18 -5.40
N SER A 375 24.43 5.04 -6.34
CA SER A 375 23.14 5.72 -6.36
C SER A 375 22.71 5.92 -7.81
N GLN A 376 21.51 5.45 -8.16
CA GLN A 376 20.90 5.64 -9.46
C GLN A 376 19.38 5.78 -9.30
N SER A 377 18.78 6.73 -10.00
CA SER A 377 17.33 6.93 -10.04
C SER A 377 16.68 6.09 -11.14
N PHE A 378 15.50 5.55 -10.82
CA PHE A 378 14.75 4.68 -11.71
C PHE A 378 13.35 5.22 -11.99
N ALA A 379 12.87 4.97 -13.21
CA ALA A 379 11.47 5.11 -13.56
C ALA A 379 10.61 4.21 -12.69
N THR A 380 9.48 4.74 -12.26
CA THR A 380 8.50 4.07 -11.41
C THR A 380 7.11 4.30 -11.96
N ILE A 381 6.19 3.43 -11.54
CA ILE A 381 4.77 3.53 -11.79
C ILE A 381 4.10 3.71 -10.46
N ASN A 382 3.36 4.79 -10.32
CA ASN A 382 2.80 5.21 -9.06
C ASN A 382 1.29 5.31 -9.15
N THR A 383 0.66 5.11 -8.00
CA THR A 383 -0.78 5.28 -7.83
C THR A 383 -0.99 6.15 -6.61
N ILE A 384 -1.61 7.32 -6.80
CA ILE A 384 -1.99 8.22 -5.71
C ILE A 384 -3.49 8.08 -5.46
N GLU A 385 -3.86 7.74 -4.23
CA GLU A 385 -5.23 7.43 -3.85
C GLU A 385 -5.65 8.32 -2.69
N VAL A 386 -6.73 9.08 -2.88
CA VAL A 386 -7.35 9.87 -1.81
C VAL A 386 -8.52 9.08 -1.25
N VAL A 387 -8.45 8.72 0.03
CA VAL A 387 -9.51 8.00 0.76
C VAL A 387 -9.83 8.78 2.02
N ASN A 388 -11.04 9.36 2.07
CA ASN A 388 -11.56 9.99 3.29
C ASN A 388 -10.56 10.97 3.94
N GLY A 389 -9.96 11.82 3.11
CA GLY A 389 -9.01 12.83 3.58
C GLY A 389 -7.58 12.35 3.82
N LYS A 390 -7.31 11.06 3.66
CA LYS A 390 -5.95 10.51 3.63
C LYS A 390 -5.48 10.32 2.19
N ILE A 391 -4.18 10.47 1.98
CA ILE A 391 -3.53 10.27 0.68
C ILE A 391 -2.54 9.13 0.80
N TYR A 392 -2.66 8.18 -0.11
CA TYR A 392 -1.83 6.99 -0.17
C TYR A 392 -1.04 6.98 -1.46
N LEU A 393 0.19 6.48 -1.39
CA LEU A 393 1.05 6.24 -2.53
C LEU A 393 1.37 4.75 -2.61
N THR A 394 1.06 4.13 -3.75
CA THR A 394 1.64 2.84 -4.14
C THR A 394 2.69 3.09 -5.20
N SER A 395 3.86 2.47 -5.08
CA SER A 395 4.86 2.47 -6.14
C SER A 395 5.12 1.05 -6.61
N VAL A 396 5.30 0.89 -7.91
CA VAL A 396 5.74 -0.32 -8.59
C VAL A 396 6.95 0.06 -9.42
N GLN A 397 7.91 -0.84 -9.51
CA GLN A 397 9.13 -0.60 -10.28
C GLN A 397 9.47 -1.81 -11.14
N ARG A 398 10.22 -1.55 -12.20
CA ARG A 398 10.90 -2.60 -12.93
C ARG A 398 12.09 -3.14 -12.13
N THR A 399 12.48 -4.37 -12.40
CA THR A 399 13.72 -4.94 -11.88
C THR A 399 14.91 -4.22 -12.51
N PHE A 400 15.95 -3.98 -11.71
CA PHE A 400 17.22 -3.40 -12.15
C PHE A 400 18.38 -4.29 -11.69
N PRO A 401 19.60 -4.11 -12.25
CA PRO A 401 20.76 -4.91 -11.90
C PRO A 401 21.03 -4.91 -10.39
N ALA A 402 21.33 -6.09 -9.84
CA ALA A 402 21.72 -6.20 -8.43
C ALA A 402 23.00 -5.37 -8.14
N PRO A 403 23.14 -4.81 -6.93
CA PRO A 403 24.37 -4.14 -6.50
C PRO A 403 25.62 -5.02 -6.66
N VAL A 404 26.72 -4.43 -7.12
CA VAL A 404 28.06 -5.02 -7.14
C VAL A 404 28.90 -4.27 -6.12
N TYR A 405 29.23 -4.94 -5.01
CA TYR A 405 30.00 -4.37 -3.89
C TYR A 405 31.51 -4.51 -4.06
#